data_AF-A0A7S0MBY7-F1
#
_entry.id   AF-A0A7S0MBY7-F1
#
_cell.length_a   1.000
_cell.length_b   1.000
_cell.length_c   1.000
_cell.angle_alpha   90.00
_cell.angle_beta   90.00
_cell.angle_gamma   90.00
#
_symmetry.space_group_name_H-M   'P 1'
#
loop_
_entity.id
_entity.type
_entity.pdbx_description
1 polymer ?
#
loop_
_entity_poly.entity_id
_entity_poly.type
_entity_poly.pdbx_seq_one_letter_code
_entity_poly.pdbx_strand_id
1 'polypeptide(L)'
;AGSSQLAGLRACLDKADEWVFDVFELERESEGRPLQVMTWHALLKHDLVAEFDLDHVKLVNFLRVIEGGHEDNPYHNATHVADVVQSMHVLLLKGGFGRFVGPLETLAGL
;
A
#
# COMPACT_ATOMS: atom_id res chain seq x y z
N ALA A 1 8.00 -23.33 1.70
CA ALA A 1 6.92 -22.59 1.03
C ALA A 1 6.72 -21.22 1.68
N GLY A 2 6.30 -21.12 2.95
CA GLY A 2 6.05 -19.81 3.58
C GLY A 2 7.27 -18.89 3.77
N SER A 3 8.49 -19.42 3.95
CA SER A 3 9.69 -18.58 4.14
C SER A 3 10.20 -17.91 2.86
N SER A 4 10.04 -18.56 1.70
CA SER A 4 10.47 -18.00 0.41
C SER A 4 9.54 -16.90 -0.08
N GLN A 5 8.25 -17.05 0.18
CA GLN A 5 7.23 -16.06 -0.18
C GLN A 5 7.35 -14.78 0.65
N LEU A 6 7.59 -14.90 1.96
CA LEU A 6 7.88 -13.73 2.80
C LEU A 6 9.14 -12.99 2.34
N ALA A 7 10.13 -13.70 1.78
CA ALA A 7 11.31 -13.09 1.21
C ALA A 7 11.00 -12.34 -0.11
N GLY A 8 10.17 -12.91 -0.99
CA GLY A 8 9.72 -12.27 -2.22
C GLY A 8 8.89 -11.01 -1.94
N LEU A 9 7.91 -11.11 -1.04
CA LEU A 9 7.12 -9.97 -0.61
C LEU A 9 7.98 -8.85 -0.02
N ARG A 10 8.95 -9.21 0.84
CA ARG A 10 9.88 -8.23 1.41
C ARG A 10 10.73 -7.55 0.34
N ALA A 11 11.25 -8.31 -0.63
CA ALA A 11 12.03 -7.75 -1.72
C ALA A 11 11.21 -6.79 -2.61
N CYS A 12 9.91 -7.03 -2.77
CA CYS A 12 9.00 -6.08 -3.42
C CYS A 12 8.87 -4.80 -2.60
N LEU A 13 8.55 -4.92 -1.31
CA LEU A 13 8.32 -3.78 -0.43
C LEU A 13 9.58 -2.95 -0.16
N ASP A 14 10.77 -3.54 -0.22
CA ASP A 14 12.04 -2.81 -0.14
C ASP A 14 12.21 -1.81 -1.31
N LYS A 15 11.46 -1.99 -2.41
CA LYS A 15 11.42 -1.09 -3.57
C LYS A 15 10.21 -0.14 -3.56
N ALA A 16 9.32 -0.21 -2.56
CA ALA A 16 8.06 0.55 -2.55
C ALA A 16 8.25 2.08 -2.54
N ASP A 17 9.40 2.56 -2.07
CA ASP A 17 9.75 3.98 -2.11
C ASP A 17 10.22 4.43 -3.50
N GLU A 18 10.48 3.52 -4.44
CA GLU A 18 11.05 3.80 -5.76
C GLU A 18 9.98 3.90 -6.84
N TRP A 19 10.19 4.80 -7.80
CA TRP A 19 9.29 4.93 -8.96
C TRP A 19 9.30 3.68 -9.87
N VAL A 20 10.35 2.87 -9.80
CA VAL A 20 10.51 1.64 -10.58
C VAL A 20 9.87 0.41 -9.90
N PHE A 21 9.06 0.63 -8.87
CA PHE A 21 8.29 -0.41 -8.21
C PHE A 21 7.37 -1.16 -9.20
N ASP A 22 7.24 -2.48 -9.05
CA ASP A 22 6.38 -3.32 -9.88
C ASP A 22 5.19 -3.82 -9.04
N VAL A 23 4.03 -3.19 -9.25
CA VAL A 23 2.78 -3.55 -8.57
C VAL A 23 2.29 -4.96 -8.94
N PHE A 24 2.62 -5.46 -10.12
CA PHE A 24 2.27 -6.83 -10.51
C PHE A 24 3.15 -7.86 -9.82
N GLU A 25 4.41 -7.52 -9.50
CA GLU A 25 5.25 -8.33 -8.60
C GLU A 25 4.62 -8.43 -7.21
N LEU A 26 4.15 -7.29 -6.67
CA LEU A 26 3.44 -7.27 -5.40
C LEU A 26 2.16 -8.10 -5.43
N GLU A 27 1.34 -8.00 -6.48
CA GLU A 27 0.10 -8.79 -6.63
C GLU A 27 0.37 -10.29 -6.54
N ARG A 28 1.41 -10.79 -7.21
CA ARG A 28 1.83 -12.19 -7.13
C ARG A 28 2.31 -12.59 -5.74
N GLU A 29 3.21 -11.81 -5.15
CA GLU A 29 3.83 -12.14 -3.85
C GLU A 29 2.86 -11.98 -2.66
N SER A 30 1.84 -11.13 -2.81
CA SER A 30 0.76 -10.92 -1.82
C SER A 30 -0.39 -11.93 -1.92
N GLU A 31 -0.36 -12.84 -2.91
CA GLU A 31 -1.45 -13.77 -3.25
C GLU A 31 -2.76 -13.06 -3.62
N GLY A 32 -2.66 -12.09 -4.54
CA GLY A 32 -3.83 -11.33 -4.99
C GLY A 32 -4.35 -10.35 -3.94
N ARG A 33 -3.49 -9.91 -3.00
CA ARG A 33 -3.81 -8.91 -1.98
C ARG A 33 -2.93 -7.64 -2.05
N PRO A 34 -2.68 -7.08 -3.25
CA PRO A 34 -1.74 -5.97 -3.40
C PRO A 34 -2.22 -4.69 -2.70
N LEU A 35 -3.53 -4.40 -2.71
CA LEU A 35 -4.07 -3.19 -2.10
C LEU A 35 -3.94 -3.24 -0.58
N GLN A 36 -4.33 -4.36 0.03
CA GLN A 36 -4.19 -4.53 1.47
C GLN A 36 -2.74 -4.37 1.91
N VAL A 37 -1.81 -5.03 1.22
CA VAL A 37 -0.39 -5.02 1.61
C VAL A 37 0.25 -3.66 1.36
N MET A 38 0.00 -3.04 0.20
CA MET A 38 0.60 -1.74 -0.14
C MET A 38 0.09 -0.62 0.77
N THR A 39 -1.22 -0.53 1.00
CA THR A 39 -1.77 0.51 1.89
C THR A 39 -1.27 0.32 3.32
N TRP A 40 -1.23 -0.91 3.83
CA TRP A 40 -0.65 -1.18 5.15
C TRP A 40 0.82 -0.73 5.24
N HIS A 41 1.63 -1.07 4.22
CA HIS A 41 3.02 -0.64 4.15
C HIS A 41 3.16 0.90 4.14
N ALA A 42 2.37 1.59 3.31
CA ALA A 42 2.41 3.04 3.21
C ALA A 42 2.02 3.72 4.53
N LEU A 43 0.95 3.25 5.20
CA LEU A 43 0.51 3.80 6.48
C LEU A 43 1.56 3.63 7.59
N LEU A 44 2.24 2.48 7.63
CA LEU A 44 3.36 2.28 8.57
C LEU A 44 4.57 3.15 8.22
N LYS A 45 4.88 3.30 6.92
CA LYS A 45 6.04 4.08 6.46
C LYS A 45 5.90 5.57 6.75
N HIS A 46 4.67 6.08 6.78
CA HIS A 46 4.33 7.46 7.14
C HIS A 46 3.94 7.64 8.62
N ASP A 47 4.11 6.60 9.46
CA ASP A 47 3.79 6.59 10.90
C ASP A 47 2.32 6.91 11.26
N LEU A 48 1.41 6.75 10.29
CA LEU A 48 0.00 7.16 10.42
C LEU A 48 -0.81 6.25 11.33
N VAL A 49 -0.40 4.99 11.47
CA VAL A 49 -1.06 4.04 12.38
C VAL A 49 -0.88 4.49 13.84
N ALA A 50 0.33 4.92 14.20
CA ALA A 50 0.63 5.40 15.54
C ALA A 50 0.07 6.81 15.77
N GLU A 51 0.25 7.72 14.79
CA GLU A 51 -0.22 9.12 14.86
C GLU A 51 -1.73 9.22 15.13
N PHE A 52 -2.53 8.33 14.51
CA PHE A 52 -4.00 8.35 14.65
C PHE A 52 -4.56 7.27 15.57
N ASP A 53 -3.71 6.52 16.30
CA ASP A 53 -4.12 5.42 17.19
C ASP A 53 -5.05 4.42 16.48
N LEU A 54 -4.68 4.03 15.25
CA LEU A 54 -5.50 3.13 14.44
C LEU A 54 -5.36 1.70 14.96
N ASP A 55 -6.50 1.09 15.31
CA ASP A 55 -6.54 -0.32 15.68
C ASP A 55 -6.11 -1.22 14.49
N HIS A 56 -5.03 -1.96 14.69
CA HIS A 56 -4.41 -2.80 13.65
C HIS A 56 -5.40 -3.84 13.10
N VAL A 57 -6.24 -4.45 13.96
CA VAL A 57 -7.17 -5.49 13.56
C VAL A 57 -8.31 -4.90 12.74
N LYS A 58 -8.84 -3.75 13.15
CA LYS A 58 -9.87 -3.02 12.38
C LYS A 58 -9.32 -2.58 11.04
N LEU A 59 -8.10 -2.04 10.99
CA LEU A 59 -7.48 -1.59 9.75
C LEU A 59 -7.24 -2.74 8.77
N VAL A 60 -6.67 -3.86 9.22
CA VAL A 60 -6.48 -5.07 8.39
C VAL A 60 -7.82 -5.59 7.84
N ASN A 61 -8.85 -5.65 8.68
CA ASN A 61 -10.19 -6.09 8.26
C ASN A 61 -10.85 -5.11 7.28
N PHE A 62 -10.71 -3.81 7.52
CA PHE A 62 -11.20 -2.76 6.63
C PHE A 62 -10.57 -2.89 5.24
N LEU A 63 -9.24 -2.98 5.17
CA LEU A 63 -8.52 -3.12 3.90
C LEU A 63 -8.90 -4.40 3.15
N ARG A 64 -9.10 -5.51 3.87
CA ARG A 64 -9.60 -6.76 3.29
C ARG A 64 -10.98 -6.61 2.65
N VAL A 65 -11.89 -5.88 3.31
CA VAL A 65 -13.25 -5.63 2.80
C VAL A 65 -13.20 -4.72 1.57
N ILE A 66 -12.38 -3.66 1.61
CA ILE A 66 -12.20 -2.76 0.45
C ILE A 66 -11.64 -3.53 -0.75
N GLU A 67 -10.58 -4.33 -0.55
CA GLU A 67 -9.97 -5.11 -1.62
C GLU A 67 -10.95 -6.12 -2.23
N GLY A 68 -11.68 -6.87 -1.40
CA GLY A 68 -12.69 -7.83 -1.84
C GLY A 68 -13.94 -7.19 -2.49
N GLY A 69 -14.11 -5.87 -2.41
CA GLY A 69 -15.18 -5.12 -3.05
C GLY A 69 -14.92 -4.75 -4.51
N HIS A 70 -13.71 -4.99 -5.03
CA HIS A 70 -13.38 -4.70 -6.42
C HIS A 70 -13.92 -5.80 -7.34
N GLU A 71 -14.58 -5.38 -8.43
CA GLU A 71 -15.09 -6.29 -9.46
C GLU A 71 -13.95 -6.86 -10.33
N ASP A 72 -14.25 -7.92 -11.07
CA ASP A 72 -13.36 -8.50 -12.09
C ASP A 72 -13.29 -7.58 -13.33
N ASN A 73 -12.69 -6.41 -13.13
CA ASN A 73 -12.43 -5.43 -14.17
C ASN A 73 -10.97 -5.59 -14.64
N PRO A 74 -10.71 -5.67 -15.95
CA PRO A 74 -9.34 -5.81 -16.47
C PRO A 74 -8.37 -4.68 -16.07
N TYR A 75 -8.88 -3.51 -15.66
CA TYR A 75 -8.08 -2.36 -15.25
C TYR A 75 -8.48 -1.79 -13.89
N HIS A 76 -9.74 -1.46 -13.66
CA HIS A 76 -10.22 -0.88 -12.39
C HIS A 76 -10.39 -1.94 -11.29
N ASN A 77 -9.30 -2.60 -10.93
CA ASN A 77 -9.21 -3.65 -9.92
C ASN A 77 -8.28 -3.22 -8.76
N ALA A 78 -8.20 -4.06 -7.73
CA ALA A 78 -7.38 -3.79 -6.55
C ALA A 78 -5.90 -3.57 -6.87
N THR A 79 -5.35 -4.20 -7.91
CA THR A 79 -3.97 -3.99 -8.36
C THR A 79 -3.75 -2.57 -8.86
N HIS A 80 -4.68 -2.03 -9.66
CA HIS A 80 -4.60 -0.63 -10.08
C HIS A 80 -4.73 0.34 -8.89
N VAL A 81 -5.60 0.05 -7.92
CA VAL A 81 -5.69 0.90 -6.72
C VAL A 81 -4.40 0.85 -5.91
N ALA A 82 -3.77 -0.32 -5.76
CA ALA A 82 -2.48 -0.45 -5.11
C ALA A 82 -1.37 0.37 -5.81
N ASP A 83 -1.37 0.39 -7.15
CA ASP A 83 -0.45 1.18 -7.97
C ASP A 83 -0.61 2.69 -7.72
N VAL A 84 -1.86 3.16 -7.64
CA VAL A 84 -2.18 4.56 -7.32
C VAL A 84 -1.73 4.94 -5.91
N VAL A 85 -1.99 4.07 -4.92
CA VAL A 85 -1.52 4.26 -3.53
C VAL A 85 -0.01 4.35 -3.48
N GLN A 86 0.71 3.44 -4.16
CA GLN A 86 2.16 3.44 -4.20
C GLN A 86 2.72 4.68 -4.92
N SER A 87 2.11 5.09 -6.03
CA SER A 87 2.47 6.32 -6.74
C SER A 87 2.34 7.55 -5.86
N MET A 88 1.21 7.68 -5.14
CA MET A 88 1.00 8.80 -4.21
C MET A 88 1.98 8.76 -3.04
N HIS A 89 2.26 7.57 -2.51
CA HIS A 89 3.29 7.34 -1.51
C HIS A 89 4.66 7.88 -1.96
N VAL A 90 5.09 7.60 -3.19
CA VAL A 90 6.35 8.12 -3.74
C VAL A 90 6.31 9.63 -3.94
N LEU A 91 5.18 10.20 -4.39
CA LEU A 91 5.03 11.66 -4.52
C LEU A 91 5.11 12.38 -3.17
N LEU A 92 4.54 11.79 -2.11
CA LEU A 92 4.63 12.31 -0.75
C LEU A 92 6.06 12.24 -0.21
N LEU A 93 6.75 11.11 -0.39
CA LEU A 93 8.11 10.90 0.12
C LEU A 93 9.21 11.64 -0.67
N LYS A 94 9.18 11.52 -2.00
CA LYS A 94 10.26 11.96 -2.90
C LYS A 94 9.86 13.10 -3.84
N GLY A 95 8.57 13.26 -4.11
CA GLY A 95 8.03 14.34 -4.96
C GLY A 95 8.02 15.72 -4.29
N GLY A 96 8.35 15.80 -2.99
CA GLY A 96 8.43 17.06 -2.23
C GLY A 96 7.10 17.54 -1.66
N PHE A 97 5.97 16.89 -2.00
CA PHE A 97 4.65 17.25 -1.50
C PHE A 97 4.51 17.06 0.01
N GLY A 98 5.17 16.06 0.60
CA GLY A 98 5.12 15.78 2.05
C GLY A 98 5.59 16.94 2.93
N ARG A 99 6.28 17.94 2.36
CA ARG A 99 6.71 19.15 3.08
C ARG A 99 5.59 20.18 3.29
N PHE A 100 4.48 20.04 2.57
CA PHE A 100 3.39 21.02 2.52
C PHE A 100 2.07 20.49 3.11
N VAL A 101 2.03 19.22 3.50
CA VAL A 101 0.83 18.54 3.99
C VAL A 101 1.08 17.99 5.39
N GLY A 102 0.06 18.01 6.25
CA GLY A 102 0.12 17.44 7.58
C GLY A 102 -0.22 15.94 7.58
N PRO A 103 -0.21 15.30 8.77
CA PRO A 103 -0.53 13.88 8.88
C PRO A 103 -1.94 13.54 8.38
N LEU A 104 -2.92 14.43 8.59
CA LEU A 104 -4.30 14.20 8.15
C LEU A 104 -4.42 14.27 6.62
N GLU A 105 -3.80 15.26 5.98
CA GLU A 105 -3.78 15.34 4.52
C GLU A 105 -2.97 14.19 3.90
N THR A 106 -1.92 13.71 4.59
CA THR A 106 -1.16 12.53 4.18
C THR A 106 -2.02 11.27 4.24
N LEU A 107 -2.76 11.07 5.33
CA LEU A 107 -3.71 9.96 5.47
C LEU A 107 -4.83 10.02 4.43
N ALA A 108 -5.34 11.22 4.12
CA ALA A 108 -6.42 11.40 3.14
C ALA A 108 -5.95 11.23 1.69
N GLY A 109 -4.66 11.45 1.41
CA GLY A 109 -4.08 11.28 0.09
C GLY A 109 -3.70 9.84 -0.25
N LEU A 110 -3.38 9.02 0.77
CA LEU A 110 -3.08 7.60 0.64
C LEU A 110 -4.35 6.75 0.61
#